data_AF-A0A7V4JM95-F1
#
_entry.id   AF-A0A7V4JM95-F1
#
_cell.length_a   1.000
_cell.length_b   1.000
_cell.length_c   1.000
_cell.angle_alpha   90.00
_cell.angle_beta   90.00
_cell.angle_gamma   90.00
#
_symmetry.space_group_name_H-M   'P 1'
#
loop_
_entity.id
_entity.type
_entity.pdbx_description
1 polymer ?
#
loop_
_entity_poly.entity_id
_entity_poly.type
_entity_poly.pdbx_seq_one_letter_code
_entity_poly.pdbx_strand_id
1 'polypeptide(L)'
;MMKKIYAYCIVLVINTGLVFSQWAYLDRPQLNDVCFAKGSNTAYAVGKVGLVLKSTNGGSSWTELPFPTRGNGDVELKKVVFPSPLTGYVLAFTNWNYIEIYKTTNGGNTWTKLQKEFHTGDYFALYMVSNDTGFIVCNTTYYSEEKGIYRT
;
A
#
# COMPACT_ATOMS: atom_id res chain seq x y z
N MET A 1 8.27 -4.95 -75.96
CA MET A 1 9.44 -4.40 -75.21
C MET A 1 8.92 -3.94 -73.84
N MET A 2 9.04 -4.78 -72.81
CA MET A 2 8.41 -4.58 -71.49
C MET A 2 9.20 -3.58 -70.62
N LYS A 3 8.52 -2.57 -70.08
CA LYS A 3 9.04 -1.72 -68.98
C LYS A 3 8.74 -2.42 -67.65
N LYS A 4 9.77 -2.73 -66.86
CA LYS A 4 9.63 -3.31 -65.52
C LYS A 4 9.23 -2.20 -64.54
N ILE A 5 8.20 -2.46 -63.73
CA ILE A 5 7.74 -1.60 -62.63
C ILE A 5 8.53 -1.99 -61.37
N TYR A 6 9.12 -1.02 -60.68
CA TYR A 6 9.74 -1.23 -59.37
C TYR A 6 8.66 -1.05 -58.30
N ALA A 7 8.30 -2.13 -57.61
CA ALA A 7 7.48 -2.07 -56.41
C ALA A 7 8.39 -1.85 -55.19
N TYR A 8 8.25 -0.72 -54.52
CA TYR A 8 8.86 -0.51 -53.20
C TYR A 8 8.03 -1.27 -52.16
N CYS A 9 8.60 -2.34 -51.60
CA CYS A 9 8.04 -2.96 -50.41
C CYS A 9 8.31 -2.06 -49.20
N ILE A 10 7.27 -1.38 -48.69
CA ILE A 10 7.29 -0.80 -47.36
C ILE A 10 7.26 -1.99 -46.38
N VAL A 11 8.40 -2.29 -45.76
CA VAL A 11 8.41 -3.17 -44.59
C VAL A 11 7.95 -2.35 -43.40
N LEU A 12 6.66 -2.46 -43.09
CA LEU A 12 6.07 -1.95 -41.87
C LEU A 12 6.56 -2.86 -40.74
N VAL A 13 7.64 -2.45 -40.05
CA VAL A 13 8.04 -3.08 -38.80
C VAL A 13 7.02 -2.65 -37.76
N ILE A 14 5.93 -3.41 -37.65
CA ILE A 14 5.04 -3.32 -36.52
C ILE A 14 5.86 -3.88 -35.35
N ASN A 15 6.46 -2.98 -34.57
CA ASN A 15 7.00 -3.33 -33.27
C ASN A 15 5.80 -3.63 -32.37
N THR A 16 5.23 -4.83 -32.51
CA THR A 16 4.40 -5.39 -31.45
C THR A 16 5.38 -5.75 -30.35
N GLY A 17 5.81 -4.75 -29.60
CA GLY A 17 6.42 -4.96 -28.31
C GLY A 17 5.40 -5.75 -27.51
N LEU A 18 5.57 -7.07 -27.50
CA LEU A 18 4.80 -7.97 -26.67
C LEU A 18 5.12 -7.54 -25.24
N VAL A 19 4.26 -6.72 -24.65
CA VAL A 19 4.39 -6.32 -23.26
C VAL A 19 3.94 -7.52 -22.46
N PHE A 20 4.83 -8.49 -22.32
CA PHE A 20 4.67 -9.50 -21.28
C PHE A 20 4.80 -8.76 -19.95
N SER A 21 3.84 -8.98 -19.06
CA SER A 21 4.04 -8.63 -17.66
C SER A 21 5.27 -9.39 -17.18
N GLN A 22 6.39 -8.68 -17.00
CA GLN A 22 7.61 -9.27 -16.47
C GLN A 22 7.66 -8.97 -14.98
N TRP A 23 7.54 -10.01 -14.17
CA TRP A 23 7.79 -9.90 -12.74
C TRP A 23 9.27 -9.56 -12.53
N ALA A 24 9.55 -8.37 -12.01
CA ALA A 24 10.87 -7.98 -11.54
C ALA A 24 10.93 -8.19 -10.03
N TYR A 25 11.88 -8.98 -9.56
CA TYR A 25 12.12 -9.13 -8.13
C TYR A 25 12.73 -7.83 -7.59
N LEU A 26 12.07 -7.24 -6.59
CA LEU A 26 12.62 -6.14 -5.81
C LEU A 26 12.95 -6.70 -4.42
N ASP A 27 14.23 -6.70 -4.05
CA ASP A 27 14.71 -7.22 -2.77
C ASP A 27 14.25 -6.33 -1.61
N ARG A 28 13.02 -6.57 -1.13
CA ARG A 28 12.39 -5.90 0.02
C ARG A 28 11.64 -6.94 0.87
N PRO A 29 12.34 -7.86 1.56
CA PRO A 29 11.75 -9.04 2.23
C PRO A 29 10.92 -8.72 3.48
N GLN A 30 10.63 -7.44 3.75
CA GLN A 30 10.01 -6.97 4.98
C GLN A 30 8.63 -6.34 4.77
N LEU A 31 8.04 -6.46 3.58
CA LEU A 31 6.73 -5.88 3.26
C LEU A 31 5.58 -6.81 3.68
N ASN A 32 4.51 -6.21 4.18
CA ASN A 32 3.32 -6.91 4.66
C ASN A 32 2.06 -6.58 3.86
N ASP A 33 1.98 -5.38 3.29
CA ASP A 33 0.80 -4.94 2.56
C ASP A 33 1.16 -3.85 1.53
N VAL A 34 0.34 -3.75 0.49
CA VAL A 34 0.48 -2.75 -0.58
C VAL A 34 -0.91 -2.28 -1.01
N CYS A 35 -1.05 -0.98 -1.27
CA CYS A 35 -2.27 -0.42 -1.84
C CYS A 35 -1.97 0.67 -2.86
N PHE A 36 -2.86 0.85 -3.82
CA PHE A 36 -2.93 2.09 -4.60
C PHE A 36 -3.82 3.10 -3.89
N ALA A 37 -3.43 4.37 -3.91
CA ALA A 37 -4.33 5.44 -3.53
C ALA A 37 -5.48 5.53 -4.52
N LYS A 38 -6.71 5.56 -4.01
CA LYS A 38 -7.92 5.56 -4.83
C LYS A 38 -7.88 6.68 -5.87
N GLY A 39 -8.08 6.31 -7.15
CA GLY A 39 -8.09 7.26 -8.26
C GLY A 39 -6.71 7.81 -8.64
N SER A 40 -5.60 7.16 -8.26
CA SER A 40 -4.24 7.60 -8.54
C SER A 40 -3.33 6.46 -8.98
N ASN A 41 -2.23 6.81 -9.65
CA ASN A 41 -1.10 5.90 -9.91
C ASN A 41 -0.06 5.89 -8.77
N THR A 42 -0.40 6.54 -7.64
CA THR A 42 0.43 6.53 -6.44
C THR A 42 0.15 5.25 -5.66
N ALA A 43 1.20 4.49 -5.36
CA ALA A 43 1.13 3.28 -4.57
C ALA A 43 1.90 3.43 -3.26
N TYR A 44 1.49 2.66 -2.26
CA TYR A 44 2.09 2.63 -0.94
C TYR A 44 2.31 1.18 -0.54
N ALA A 45 3.45 0.88 0.06
CA ALA A 45 3.73 -0.42 0.65
C ALA A 45 4.22 -0.23 2.08
N VAL A 46 3.83 -1.12 2.98
CA VAL A 46 4.21 -1.04 4.39
C VAL A 46 4.77 -2.37 4.89
N GLY A 47 5.55 -2.32 5.97
CA GLY A 47 6.29 -3.49 6.43
C GLY A 47 6.83 -3.42 7.86
N LYS A 48 7.80 -4.29 8.15
CA LYS A 48 8.47 -4.37 9.45
C LYS A 48 9.22 -3.09 9.79
N VAL A 49 9.47 -2.91 11.09
CA VAL A 49 10.28 -1.83 11.65
C VAL A 49 9.75 -0.43 11.29
N GLY A 50 8.43 -0.30 11.11
CA GLY A 50 7.82 0.96 10.67
C GLY A 50 8.10 1.34 9.21
N LEU A 51 8.44 0.39 8.33
CA LEU A 51 8.75 0.67 6.92
C LEU A 51 7.52 1.16 6.15
N VAL A 52 7.62 2.37 5.56
CA VAL A 52 6.64 2.90 4.61
C VAL A 52 7.36 3.27 3.32
N LEU A 53 6.86 2.75 2.20
CA LEU A 53 7.32 3.05 0.85
C LEU A 53 6.20 3.72 0.06
N LYS A 54 6.58 4.63 -0.83
CA LYS A 54 5.71 5.30 -1.79
C LYS A 54 6.27 5.19 -3.19
N SER A 55 5.39 4.95 -4.15
CA SER A 55 5.66 5.06 -5.57
C SER A 55 4.71 6.07 -6.20
N THR A 56 5.19 6.87 -7.13
CA THR A 56 4.38 7.82 -7.93
C THR A 56 4.26 7.41 -9.40
N ASN A 57 4.86 6.27 -9.76
CA ASN A 57 4.95 5.75 -11.13
C ASN A 57 4.46 4.30 -11.23
N GLY A 58 3.37 3.98 -10.53
CA GLY A 58 2.70 2.69 -10.65
C GLY A 58 3.46 1.51 -10.06
N GLY A 59 4.37 1.75 -9.12
CA GLY A 59 5.19 0.72 -8.50
C GLY A 59 6.50 0.43 -9.22
N SER A 60 6.86 1.17 -10.26
CA SER A 60 8.11 0.99 -11.01
C SER A 60 9.35 1.37 -10.18
N SER A 61 9.22 2.40 -9.32
CA SER A 61 10.24 2.77 -8.34
C SER A 61 9.59 3.20 -7.02
N TRP A 62 10.32 3.02 -5.92
CA TRP A 62 9.83 3.26 -4.57
C TRP A 62 10.79 4.15 -3.79
N THR A 63 10.23 5.14 -3.10
CA THR A 63 10.94 6.00 -2.15
C THR A 63 10.41 5.73 -0.76
N GLU A 64 11.31 5.69 0.21
CA GLU A 64 10.95 5.54 1.61
C GLU A 64 10.38 6.83 2.17
N LEU A 65 9.32 6.71 2.97
CA LEU A 65 8.72 7.82 3.70
C LEU A 65 9.03 7.72 5.20
N PRO A 66 9.09 8.87 5.90
CA PRO A 66 9.21 8.87 7.35
C PRO A 66 7.97 8.26 8.00
N PHE A 67 8.19 7.57 9.12
CA PHE A 67 7.12 7.06 9.97
C PHE A 67 7.51 7.23 11.44
N PRO A 68 6.58 7.59 12.35
CA PRO A 68 6.92 7.94 13.73
C PRO A 68 7.71 6.87 14.50
N THR A 69 7.49 5.59 14.19
CA THR A 69 8.14 4.45 14.85
C THR A 69 9.18 3.76 13.95
N ARG A 70 9.63 4.43 12.89
CA ARG A 70 10.64 3.87 11.98
C ARG A 70 11.93 3.56 12.75
N GLY A 71 12.45 2.34 12.58
CA GLY A 71 13.65 1.85 13.27
C GLY A 71 13.35 1.06 14.54
N ASN A 72 12.11 1.07 15.03
CA ASN A 72 11.70 0.24 16.15
C ASN A 72 11.42 -1.19 15.70
N GLY A 73 12.26 -2.15 16.12
CA GLY A 73 12.15 -3.57 15.76
C GLY A 73 10.86 -4.25 16.24
N ASP A 74 10.17 -3.63 17.19
CA ASP A 74 8.93 -4.11 17.79
C ASP A 74 7.68 -3.67 17.05
N VAL A 75 7.82 -2.80 16.05
CA VAL A 75 6.69 -2.26 15.29
C VAL A 75 6.62 -2.87 13.92
N GLU A 76 5.46 -3.39 13.58
CA GLU A 76 5.18 -3.98 12.28
C GLU A 76 3.92 -3.35 11.67
N LEU A 77 4.08 -2.69 10.53
CA LEU A 77 2.94 -2.12 9.82
C LEU A 77 2.30 -3.24 9.01
N LYS A 78 1.04 -3.54 9.31
CA LYS A 78 0.37 -4.72 8.78
C LYS A 78 -0.63 -4.44 7.68
N LYS A 79 -1.24 -3.26 7.69
CA LYS A 79 -2.21 -2.83 6.68
C LYS A 79 -2.04 -1.38 6.33
N VAL A 80 -2.24 -1.07 5.06
CA VAL A 80 -2.23 0.30 4.53
C VAL A 80 -3.41 0.48 3.58
N VAL A 81 -4.09 1.62 3.71
CA VAL A 81 -5.16 2.01 2.80
C VAL A 81 -5.13 3.51 2.56
N PHE A 82 -5.34 3.91 1.31
CA PHE A 82 -5.41 5.31 0.90
C PHE A 82 -6.75 5.58 0.19
N PRO A 83 -7.81 6.01 0.91
CA PRO A 83 -9.10 6.37 0.31
C PRO A 83 -9.02 7.58 -0.63
N SER A 84 -7.93 8.34 -0.60
CA SER A 84 -7.60 9.38 -1.58
C SER A 84 -6.07 9.52 -1.70
N PRO A 85 -5.54 10.31 -2.66
CA PRO A 85 -4.10 10.52 -2.81
C PRO A 85 -3.40 11.16 -1.60
N LEU A 86 -4.14 11.87 -0.75
CA LEU A 86 -3.59 12.60 0.38
C LEU A 86 -3.94 11.96 1.73
N THR A 87 -5.10 11.33 1.83
CA THR A 87 -5.55 10.70 3.08
C THR A 87 -5.23 9.22 3.07
N GLY A 88 -4.53 8.76 4.11
CA GLY A 88 -4.16 7.36 4.28
C GLY A 88 -4.20 6.91 5.73
N TYR A 89 -4.32 5.60 5.91
CA TYR A 89 -4.40 4.95 7.20
C TYR A 89 -3.48 3.74 7.23
N VAL A 90 -2.85 3.53 8.38
CA VAL A 90 -2.00 2.36 8.65
C VAL A 90 -2.39 1.72 9.96
N LEU A 91 -2.47 0.39 9.97
CA LEU A 91 -2.52 -0.41 11.19
C LEU A 91 -1.09 -0.85 11.55
N ALA A 92 -0.63 -0.44 12.73
CA ALA A 92 0.67 -0.79 13.27
C ALA A 92 0.48 -1.76 14.45
N PHE A 93 1.12 -2.92 14.35
CA PHE A 93 1.26 -3.86 15.45
C PHE A 93 2.48 -3.44 16.26
N THR A 94 2.28 -3.27 17.55
CA THR A 94 3.37 -3.01 18.49
C THR A 94 3.50 -4.21 19.43
N ASN A 95 4.57 -4.24 20.22
CA ASN A 95 4.69 -5.21 21.31
C ASN A 95 3.41 -5.24 22.16
N TRP A 96 3.17 -6.37 22.83
CA TRP A 96 2.03 -6.57 23.72
C TRP A 96 0.65 -6.75 23.03
N ASN A 97 0.65 -7.09 21.73
CA ASN A 97 -0.56 -7.42 20.94
C ASN A 97 -1.56 -6.25 20.76
N TYR A 98 -1.06 -5.02 20.78
CA TYR A 98 -1.84 -3.82 20.49
C TYR A 98 -1.79 -3.48 19.00
N ILE A 99 -2.93 -3.07 18.47
CA ILE A 99 -3.01 -2.35 17.21
C ILE A 99 -3.15 -0.86 17.48
N GLU A 100 -2.23 -0.10 16.91
CA GLU A 100 -2.30 1.35 16.81
C GLU A 100 -2.75 1.75 15.40
N ILE A 101 -3.56 2.81 15.30
CA ILE A 101 -3.96 3.37 14.01
C ILE A 101 -3.23 4.68 13.80
N TYR A 102 -2.61 4.82 12.62
CA TYR A 102 -2.01 6.06 12.17
C TYR A 102 -2.78 6.61 10.98
N LYS A 103 -2.97 7.93 10.94
CA LYS A 103 -3.58 8.67 9.83
C LYS A 103 -2.60 9.67 9.24
N THR A 104 -2.61 9.82 7.92
CA THR A 104 -1.98 10.93 7.20
C THR A 104 -3.05 11.70 6.43
N THR A 105 -2.81 12.99 6.21
CA THR A 105 -3.62 13.87 5.35
C THR A 105 -2.77 14.59 4.30
N ASN A 106 -1.49 14.22 4.17
CA ASN A 106 -0.53 14.82 3.24
C ASN A 106 0.23 13.77 2.42
N GLY A 107 -0.42 12.65 2.13
CA GLY A 107 0.11 11.61 1.24
C GLY A 107 1.27 10.82 1.84
N GLY A 108 1.31 10.70 3.17
CA GLY A 108 2.30 9.92 3.93
C GLY A 108 3.54 10.70 4.36
N ASN A 109 3.62 12.00 4.12
CA ASN A 109 4.76 12.82 4.53
C ASN A 109 4.84 12.97 6.06
N THR A 110 3.69 13.01 6.73
CA THR A 110 3.59 12.90 8.19
C THR A 110 2.41 12.01 8.58
N TRP A 111 2.54 11.36 9.74
CA TRP A 111 1.53 10.46 10.29
C TRP A 111 1.22 10.84 11.73
N THR A 112 -0.06 10.80 12.09
CA THR A 112 -0.56 11.07 13.44
C THR A 112 -1.23 9.81 13.99
N LYS A 113 -0.81 9.35 15.17
CA LYS A 113 -1.47 8.26 15.88
C LYS A 113 -2.86 8.72 16.33
N LEU A 114 -3.89 7.94 16.04
CA LEU A 114 -5.25 8.16 16.55
C LEU A 114 -5.33 7.63 17.98
N GLN A 115 -6.08 8.28 18.86
CA GLN A 115 -6.12 8.00 20.30
C GLN A 115 -6.72 6.64 20.69
N LYS A 116 -7.08 5.79 19.72
CA LYS A 116 -7.71 4.49 19.98
C LYS A 116 -6.73 3.35 19.70
N GLU A 117 -6.58 2.48 20.68
CA GLU A 117 -5.83 1.24 20.60
C GLU A 117 -6.81 0.07 20.68
N PHE A 118 -6.48 -1.03 20.03
CA PHE A 118 -7.27 -2.27 20.06
C PHE A 118 -6.39 -3.40 20.56
N HIS A 119 -6.91 -4.19 21.50
CA HIS A 119 -6.30 -5.47 21.85
C HIS A 119 -6.66 -6.49 20.78
N THR A 120 -5.69 -7.23 20.24
CA THR A 120 -5.97 -8.14 19.13
C THR A 120 -5.41 -9.53 19.30
N GLY A 121 -6.07 -10.48 18.63
CA GLY A 121 -5.48 -11.73 18.16
C GLY A 121 -5.08 -11.63 16.68
N ASP A 122 -4.85 -12.77 16.04
CA ASP A 122 -4.11 -12.86 14.76
C ASP A 122 -4.83 -12.26 13.52
N TYR A 123 -6.13 -11.96 13.59
CA TYR A 123 -6.94 -11.61 12.42
C TYR A 123 -7.57 -10.23 12.49
N PHE A 124 -7.34 -9.43 11.45
CA PHE A 124 -7.89 -8.09 11.30
C PHE A 124 -8.04 -7.68 9.83
N ALA A 125 -8.94 -6.73 9.58
CA ALA A 125 -9.13 -6.06 8.29
C ALA A 125 -9.42 -4.58 8.52
N LEU A 126 -8.96 -3.74 7.60
CA LEU A 126 -9.26 -2.31 7.55
C LEU A 126 -9.81 -1.98 6.17
N TYR A 127 -10.95 -1.30 6.14
CA TYR A 127 -11.57 -0.83 4.90
C TYR A 127 -12.06 0.61 5.06
N MET A 128 -11.78 1.46 4.09
CA MET A 128 -12.23 2.86 4.09
C MET A 128 -13.27 3.08 2.98
N VAL A 129 -14.44 3.60 3.35
CA VAL A 129 -15.50 4.00 2.41
C VAL A 129 -15.18 5.39 1.83
N SER A 130 -14.70 6.29 2.69
CA SER A 130 -14.34 7.67 2.37
C SER A 130 -13.05 8.05 3.11
N ASN A 131 -12.63 9.32 3.02
CA ASN A 131 -11.46 9.82 3.73
C ASN A 131 -11.59 9.75 5.26
N ASP A 132 -12.82 9.77 5.79
CA ASP A 132 -13.08 9.86 7.23
C ASP A 132 -14.08 8.81 7.71
N THR A 133 -14.48 7.86 6.87
CA THR A 133 -15.43 6.81 7.23
C THR A 133 -14.92 5.46 6.76
N GLY A 134 -14.80 4.52 7.69
CA GLY A 134 -14.31 3.18 7.43
C GLY A 134 -14.65 2.21 8.53
N PHE A 135 -14.22 0.97 8.34
CA PHE A 135 -14.51 -0.17 9.19
C PHE A 135 -13.23 -0.91 9.52
N ILE A 136 -13.08 -1.25 10.79
CA ILE A 136 -12.08 -2.21 11.26
C ILE A 136 -12.81 -3.42 11.80
N VAL A 137 -12.37 -4.59 11.36
CA VAL A 137 -12.78 -5.88 11.90
C VAL A 137 -11.57 -6.48 12.58
N CYS A 138 -11.69 -6.92 13.82
CA CYS A 138 -10.66 -7.64 14.55
C CYS A 138 -11.27 -8.79 15.35
N ASN A 139 -10.50 -9.87 15.55
CA ASN A 139 -10.82 -10.90 16.52
C ASN A 139 -9.90 -10.76 17.73
N THR A 140 -10.47 -10.84 18.94
CA THR A 140 -9.71 -10.81 20.19
C THR A 140 -9.57 -12.25 20.70
N THR A 141 -8.35 -12.67 21.03
CA THR A 141 -8.08 -14.00 21.63
C THR A 141 -7.92 -13.95 23.15
N TYR A 142 -7.70 -12.77 23.75
CA TYR A 142 -7.50 -12.60 25.19
C TYR A 142 -8.37 -11.46 25.77
N TYR A 143 -9.28 -11.83 26.68
CA TYR A 143 -9.93 -10.99 27.71
C TYR A 143 -10.48 -9.59 27.34
N SER A 144 -10.89 -9.33 26.10
CA SER A 144 -11.73 -8.16 25.80
C SER A 144 -12.93 -8.54 24.94
N GLU A 145 -14.11 -8.05 25.34
CA GLU A 145 -15.37 -8.15 24.58
C GLU A 145 -15.35 -7.28 23.29
N GLU A 146 -14.17 -6.78 22.89
CA GLU A 146 -13.96 -5.88 21.76
C GLU A 146 -13.93 -6.62 20.41
N LYS A 147 -14.87 -7.53 20.21
CA LYS A 147 -15.16 -8.10 18.89
C LYS A 147 -16.20 -7.20 18.23
N GLY A 148 -15.83 -6.53 17.14
CA GLY A 148 -16.79 -5.62 16.54
C GLY A 148 -16.34 -4.98 15.23
N ILE A 149 -17.32 -4.35 14.59
CA ILE A 149 -17.13 -3.45 13.47
C ILE A 149 -17.00 -2.05 14.07
N TYR A 150 -15.83 -1.43 13.94
CA TYR A 150 -15.59 -0.08 14.44
C TYR A 150 -15.69 0.93 13.31
N ARG A 151 -16.51 1.97 13.51
CA ARG A 151 -16.60 3.12 12.61
C ARG A 151 -15.79 4.29 13.16
N THR A 152 -15.20 5.06 12.24
CA THR A 152 -14.74 6.43 12.49
C THR A 152 -15.78 7.42 11.98
#